data_AF-A0AAD5GDF5-F1
#
_entry.id   AF-A0AAD5GDF5-F1
#
_cell.length_a   1.000
_cell.length_b   1.000
_cell.length_c   1.000
_cell.angle_alpha   90.00
_cell.angle_beta   90.00
_cell.angle_gamma   90.00
#
_symmetry.space_group_name_H-M   'P 1'
#
loop_
_entity.id
_entity.type
_entity.pdbx_description
1 polymer ?
#
loop_
_entity_poly.entity_id
_entity_poly.type
_entity_poly.pdbx_seq_one_letter_code
_entity_poly.pdbx_strand_id
1 'polypeptide(L)'
;CSEILADEEQRSRLAWHLSDCFQKDSGRSPFPYCDIKSRMVDCFKRLDKEAHSIYLEFYLETNTICHQLQTDAFKRQTERLVNELKQSAEYAEDKLENIEEKAEHLLLSSENIHGTLSSIDDQTQQLAQTSKVVKERVNIVLEHSHSVYERSLKIADSQMELQNGQIKMSERIDEGMMMLNESAIKLGEEMNSLKNEAVEIEKEIGKVGDAMSMKMNTLQSKANVIENITETSLNRQKQLIESQSSALEVLQTVTRFQSQALEESRGSLQQLISLGHSQQQELIQRQEQLKKSHDDLVENSKTILDAQILTIVCPMNKSTRLQSSLGDTIYVTAAAVYSMIITL
;
A
#
# COMPACT_ATOMS: atom_id res chain seq x y z
N CYS A 1 -133.71 40.08 58.15
CA CYS A 1 -133.70 41.16 59.16
C CYS A 1 -134.05 42.50 58.54
N SER A 2 -133.25 43.06 57.62
CA SER A 2 -133.56 44.33 56.93
C SER A 2 -134.96 44.37 56.29
N GLU A 3 -135.36 43.29 55.62
CA GLU A 3 -136.71 43.16 55.03
C GLU A 3 -137.80 42.95 56.09
N ILE A 4 -137.50 42.17 57.14
CA ILE A 4 -138.45 41.81 58.21
C ILE A 4 -138.78 43.01 59.10
N LEU A 5 -137.81 43.89 59.38
CA LEU A 5 -138.01 45.07 60.22
C LEU A 5 -138.77 46.20 59.50
N ALA A 6 -138.76 46.20 58.16
CA ALA A 6 -139.45 47.19 57.35
C ALA A 6 -140.97 46.95 57.24
N ASP A 7 -141.43 45.73 57.55
CA ASP A 7 -142.84 45.33 57.51
C ASP A 7 -143.32 44.91 58.91
N GLU A 8 -144.21 45.70 59.49
CA GLU A 8 -144.78 45.48 60.83
C GLU A 8 -145.46 44.11 60.97
N GLU A 9 -146.05 43.58 59.89
CA GLU A 9 -146.66 42.25 59.86
C GLU A 9 -145.58 41.16 59.96
N GLN A 10 -144.46 41.31 59.25
CA GLN A 10 -143.31 40.39 59.33
C GLN A 10 -142.59 40.49 60.67
N ARG A 11 -142.40 41.70 61.21
CA ARG A 11 -141.86 41.88 62.56
C ARG A 11 -142.73 41.18 63.60
N SER A 12 -144.04 41.35 63.48
CA SER A 12 -145.02 40.69 64.35
C SER A 12 -144.94 39.16 64.25
N ARG A 13 -144.76 38.62 63.04
CA ARG A 13 -144.58 37.17 62.82
C ARG A 13 -143.25 36.65 63.35
N LEU A 14 -142.16 37.38 63.17
CA LEU A 14 -140.87 37.00 63.71
C LEU A 14 -140.93 36.94 65.24
N ALA A 15 -141.50 37.97 65.87
CA ALA A 15 -141.72 37.99 67.32
C ALA A 15 -142.59 36.81 67.78
N TRP A 16 -143.63 36.47 67.01
CA TRP A 16 -144.47 35.29 67.27
C TRP A 16 -143.67 33.99 67.25
N HIS A 17 -142.84 33.79 66.23
CA HIS A 17 -142.00 32.60 66.11
C HIS A 17 -140.92 32.52 67.20
N LEU A 18 -140.29 33.64 67.55
CA LEU A 18 -139.32 33.72 68.65
C LEU A 18 -139.98 33.38 69.99
N SER A 19 -141.18 33.91 70.22
CA SER A 19 -141.96 33.64 71.43
C SER A 19 -142.42 32.19 71.53
N ASP A 20 -142.90 31.61 70.43
CA ASP A 20 -143.28 30.20 70.36
C ASP A 20 -142.06 29.29 70.56
N CYS A 21 -140.91 29.66 69.99
CA CYS A 21 -139.65 28.94 70.20
C CYS A 21 -139.23 28.97 71.67
N PHE A 22 -139.32 30.13 72.32
CA PHE A 22 -139.01 30.29 73.74
C PHE A 22 -139.98 29.51 74.65
N GLN A 23 -141.28 29.52 74.34
CA GLN A 23 -142.28 28.74 75.07
C GLN A 23 -141.95 27.24 75.01
N LYS A 24 -141.60 26.73 73.82
CA LYS A 24 -141.19 25.33 73.64
C LYS A 24 -139.91 24.99 74.40
N ASP A 25 -138.90 25.85 74.32
CA ASP A 25 -137.61 25.64 75.01
C ASP A 25 -137.75 25.68 76.54
N SER A 26 -138.66 26.52 77.05
CA SER A 26 -138.98 26.60 78.48
C SER A 26 -139.97 25.54 78.98
N GLY A 27 -140.41 24.61 78.13
CA GLY A 27 -141.35 23.54 78.49
C GLY A 27 -142.80 23.99 78.70
N ARG A 28 -143.16 25.22 78.28
CA ARG A 28 -144.52 25.76 78.33
C ARG A 28 -145.34 25.33 77.12
N SER A 29 -146.66 25.52 77.20
CA SER A 29 -147.54 25.25 76.05
C SER A 29 -147.19 26.17 74.86
N PRO A 30 -147.12 25.61 73.63
CA PRO A 30 -146.78 26.40 72.45
C PRO A 30 -147.88 27.41 72.12
N PHE A 31 -147.54 28.42 71.33
CA PHE A 31 -148.52 29.39 70.85
C PHE A 31 -149.56 28.69 69.94
N PRO A 32 -150.81 29.17 69.91
CA PRO A 32 -151.85 28.61 69.04
C PRO A 32 -151.44 28.72 67.57
N TYR A 33 -151.94 27.85 66.70
CA TYR A 33 -151.59 27.95 65.27
C TYR A 33 -152.09 29.29 64.67
N CYS A 34 -151.16 30.04 64.07
CA CYS A 34 -151.40 31.30 63.36
C CYS A 34 -151.00 31.11 61.89
N ASP A 35 -151.96 31.19 60.97
CA ASP A 35 -151.70 31.00 59.53
C ASP A 35 -150.89 32.18 58.95
N ILE A 36 -149.99 31.87 58.02
CA ILE A 36 -149.10 32.82 57.35
C ILE A 36 -149.90 33.87 56.57
N LYS A 37 -151.09 33.52 56.10
CA LYS A 37 -151.98 34.43 55.35
C LYS A 37 -152.95 35.22 56.25
N SER A 38 -153.09 34.84 57.51
CA SER A 38 -154.02 35.48 58.45
C SER A 38 -153.35 36.67 59.13
N ARG A 39 -154.03 37.82 59.24
CA ARG A 39 -153.43 39.00 59.90
C ARG A 39 -153.06 38.70 61.35
N MET A 40 -151.90 39.18 61.79
CA MET A 40 -151.41 38.93 63.15
C MET A 40 -152.37 39.39 64.26
N VAL A 41 -153.14 40.45 64.01
CA VAL A 41 -154.19 40.94 64.91
C VAL A 41 -155.26 39.88 65.25
N ASP A 42 -155.53 38.95 64.34
CA ASP A 42 -156.50 37.88 64.56
C ASP A 42 -155.88 36.71 65.34
N CYS A 43 -154.55 36.54 65.26
CA CYS A 43 -153.81 35.57 66.05
C CYS A 43 -153.65 36.01 67.51
N PHE A 44 -153.50 37.31 67.79
CA PHE A 44 -153.37 37.83 69.16
C PHE A 44 -154.61 37.60 70.03
N LYS A 45 -155.81 37.54 69.44
CA LYS A 45 -157.06 37.30 70.18
C LYS A 45 -157.12 35.92 70.86
N ARG A 46 -156.30 34.97 70.39
CA ARG A 46 -156.25 33.59 70.90
C ARG A 46 -155.17 33.38 71.96
N LEU A 47 -154.40 34.42 72.29
CA LEU A 47 -153.36 34.35 73.31
C LEU A 47 -153.96 34.61 74.70
N ASP A 48 -153.51 33.85 75.69
CA ASP A 48 -153.72 34.20 77.09
C ASP A 48 -152.83 35.38 77.50
N LYS A 49 -153.07 35.92 78.71
CA LYS A 49 -152.38 37.12 79.20
C LYS A 49 -150.86 36.92 79.35
N GLU A 50 -150.43 35.73 79.72
CA GLU A 50 -149.01 35.41 79.96
C GLU A 50 -148.27 35.27 78.63
N ALA A 51 -148.84 34.53 77.68
CA ALA A 51 -148.35 34.39 76.32
C ALA A 51 -148.33 35.74 75.57
N HIS A 52 -149.32 36.60 75.80
CA HIS A 52 -149.35 37.94 75.24
C HIS A 52 -148.22 38.84 75.79
N SER A 53 -147.90 38.71 77.08
CA SER A 53 -146.79 39.44 77.69
C SER A 53 -145.43 39.01 77.12
N ILE A 54 -145.22 37.69 76.99
CA ILE A 54 -144.00 37.13 76.39
C ILE A 54 -143.86 37.58 74.94
N TYR A 55 -144.95 37.54 74.17
CA TYR A 55 -144.98 38.04 72.80
C TYR A 55 -144.54 39.50 72.71
N LEU A 56 -145.09 40.36 73.57
CA LEU A 56 -144.77 41.79 73.56
C LEU A 56 -143.30 42.04 73.86
N GLU A 57 -142.70 41.28 74.77
CA GLU A 57 -141.28 41.38 75.11
C GLU A 57 -140.40 41.04 73.90
N PHE A 58 -140.65 39.92 73.23
CA PHE A 58 -139.93 39.57 72.00
C PHE A 58 -140.20 40.55 70.85
N TYR A 59 -141.40 41.10 70.76
CA TYR A 59 -141.74 42.09 69.74
C TYR A 59 -140.96 43.39 69.90
N LEU A 60 -140.84 43.89 71.13
CA LEU A 60 -140.04 45.07 71.45
C LEU A 60 -138.56 44.82 71.17
N GLU A 61 -138.05 43.62 71.49
CA GLU A 61 -136.65 43.26 71.29
C GLU A 61 -136.32 42.78 69.87
N THR A 62 -137.31 42.62 68.98
CA THR A 62 -137.08 42.07 67.63
C THR A 62 -136.08 42.91 66.83
N ASN A 63 -136.11 44.25 66.99
CA ASN A 63 -135.13 45.14 66.37
C ASN A 63 -133.71 44.86 66.87
N THR A 64 -133.54 44.76 68.19
CA THR A 64 -132.26 44.45 68.84
C THR A 64 -131.71 43.10 68.37
N ILE A 65 -132.54 42.05 68.38
CA ILE A 65 -132.18 40.69 67.96
C ILE A 65 -131.75 40.69 66.48
N CYS A 66 -132.51 41.36 65.61
CA CYS A 66 -132.18 41.46 64.19
C CYS A 66 -130.85 42.16 63.94
N HIS A 67 -130.57 43.27 64.65
CA HIS A 67 -129.29 43.96 64.55
C HIS A 67 -128.12 43.10 65.04
N GLN A 68 -128.27 42.42 66.17
CA GLN A 68 -127.24 41.50 66.68
C GLN A 68 -126.92 40.40 65.68
N LEU A 69 -127.94 39.73 65.11
CA LEU A 69 -127.75 38.69 64.11
C LEU A 69 -127.06 39.21 62.84
N GLN A 70 -127.40 40.43 62.40
CA GLN A 70 -126.74 41.07 61.25
C GLN A 70 -125.28 41.41 61.55
N THR A 71 -124.99 41.96 62.73
CA THR A 71 -123.62 42.27 63.16
C THR A 71 -122.78 40.99 63.28
N ASP A 72 -123.34 39.91 63.84
CA ASP A 72 -122.65 38.63 63.95
C ASP A 72 -122.38 37.99 62.58
N ALA A 73 -123.36 38.03 61.67
CA ALA A 73 -123.19 37.55 60.31
C ALA A 73 -122.11 38.36 59.57
N PHE A 74 -122.13 39.68 59.70
CA PHE A 74 -121.11 40.56 59.13
C PHE A 74 -119.73 40.25 59.70
N LYS A 75 -119.59 40.16 61.02
CA LYS A 75 -118.33 39.83 61.70
C LYS A 75 -117.76 38.51 61.21
N ARG A 76 -118.56 37.45 61.15
CA ARG A 76 -118.11 36.13 60.65
C ARG A 76 -117.68 36.17 59.19
N GLN A 77 -118.39 36.91 58.35
CA GLN A 77 -118.02 37.08 56.94
C GLN A 77 -116.71 37.86 56.79
N THR A 78 -116.54 38.95 57.55
CA THR A 78 -115.31 39.73 57.55
C THR A 78 -114.12 38.92 58.07
N GLU A 79 -114.27 38.18 59.18
CA GLU A 79 -113.21 37.30 59.70
C GLU A 79 -112.80 36.24 58.67
N ARG A 80 -113.77 35.62 57.98
CA ARG A 80 -113.46 34.67 56.90
C ARG A 80 -112.66 35.34 55.78
N LEU A 81 -113.12 36.49 55.28
CA LEU A 81 -112.47 37.20 54.18
C LEU A 81 -111.07 37.70 54.56
N VAL A 82 -110.88 38.19 55.79
CA VAL A 82 -109.57 38.63 56.28
C VAL A 82 -108.61 37.44 56.39
N ASN A 83 -109.09 36.29 56.86
CA ASN A 83 -108.27 35.08 56.92
C ASN A 83 -107.91 34.54 55.54
N GLU A 84 -108.86 34.54 54.59
CA GLU A 84 -108.59 34.18 53.19
C GLU A 84 -107.59 35.16 52.55
N LEU A 85 -107.74 36.46 52.80
CA LEU A 85 -106.80 37.48 52.31
C LEU A 85 -105.41 37.28 52.91
N LYS A 86 -105.31 37.01 54.21
CA LYS A 86 -104.05 36.72 54.89
C LYS A 86 -103.35 35.52 54.27
N GLN A 87 -104.07 34.39 54.11
CA GLN A 87 -103.50 33.19 53.50
C GLN A 87 -103.06 33.43 52.05
N SER A 88 -103.83 34.20 51.29
CA SER A 88 -103.44 34.58 49.93
C SER A 88 -102.22 35.49 49.88
N ALA A 89 -102.07 36.40 50.84
CA ALA A 89 -100.92 37.28 50.95
C ALA A 89 -99.65 36.52 51.35
N GLU A 90 -99.73 35.64 52.36
CA GLU A 90 -98.63 34.76 52.77
C GLU A 90 -98.21 33.82 51.62
N TYR A 91 -99.16 33.29 50.86
CA TYR A 91 -98.85 32.48 49.68
C TYR A 91 -98.14 33.28 48.58
N ALA A 92 -98.59 34.52 48.33
CA ALA A 92 -97.96 35.38 47.34
C ALA A 92 -96.54 35.78 47.77
N GLU A 93 -96.32 36.05 49.05
CA GLU A 93 -95.00 36.32 49.63
C GLU A 93 -94.04 35.15 49.43
N ASP A 94 -94.43 33.92 49.82
CA ASP A 94 -93.63 32.70 49.61
C ASP A 94 -93.27 32.49 48.12
N LYS A 95 -94.21 32.79 47.22
CA LYS A 95 -93.96 32.67 45.78
C LYS A 95 -92.98 33.74 45.28
N LEU A 96 -93.06 34.96 45.79
CA LEU A 96 -92.14 36.03 45.44
C LEU A 96 -90.73 35.75 45.97
N GLU A 97 -90.60 35.26 47.20
CA GLU A 97 -89.31 34.85 47.79
C GLU A 97 -88.67 33.72 46.97
N ASN A 98 -89.45 32.71 46.56
CA ASN A 98 -88.95 31.64 45.70
C ASN A 98 -88.50 32.15 44.30
N ILE A 99 -89.21 33.15 43.76
CA ILE A 99 -88.83 33.77 42.49
C ILE A 99 -87.54 34.56 42.65
N GLU A 100 -87.37 35.30 43.75
CA GLU A 100 -86.15 36.03 44.06
C GLU A 100 -84.93 35.10 44.18
N GLU A 101 -85.02 34.03 44.97
CA GLU A 101 -83.96 33.03 45.12
C GLU A 101 -83.54 32.43 43.77
N LYS A 102 -84.53 32.09 42.93
CA LYS A 102 -84.25 31.57 41.57
C LYS A 102 -83.65 32.63 40.65
N ALA A 103 -84.04 33.89 40.78
CA ALA A 103 -83.48 34.98 40.00
C ALA A 103 -82.00 35.21 40.34
N GLU A 104 -81.63 35.12 41.62
CA GLU A 104 -80.23 35.19 42.06
C GLU A 104 -79.40 34.04 41.51
N HIS A 105 -79.92 32.81 41.57
CA HIS A 105 -79.26 31.64 40.97
C HIS A 105 -79.06 31.79 39.46
N LEU A 106 -80.05 32.34 38.76
CA LEU A 106 -79.94 32.62 37.32
C LEU A 106 -78.88 33.67 37.03
N LEU A 107 -78.78 34.72 37.86
CA LEU A 107 -77.76 35.76 37.71
C LEU A 107 -76.36 35.17 37.89
N LEU A 108 -76.13 34.40 38.96
CA LEU A 108 -74.85 33.74 39.21
C LEU A 108 -74.46 32.78 38.06
N SER A 109 -75.43 32.01 37.58
CA SER A 109 -75.23 31.11 36.43
C SER A 109 -74.86 31.90 35.17
N SER A 110 -75.51 33.04 34.92
CA SER A 110 -75.21 33.92 33.81
C SER A 110 -73.80 34.50 33.89
N GLU A 111 -73.32 34.90 35.06
CA GLU A 111 -71.94 35.37 35.26
C GLU A 111 -70.92 34.27 34.94
N ASN A 112 -71.17 33.04 35.40
CA ASN A 112 -70.30 31.90 35.11
C ASN A 112 -70.28 31.55 33.61
N ILE A 113 -71.45 31.60 32.94
CA ILE A 113 -71.54 31.42 31.49
C ILE A 113 -70.74 32.52 30.77
N HIS A 114 -70.83 33.76 31.22
CA HIS A 114 -70.07 34.87 30.64
C HIS A 114 -68.55 34.67 30.81
N GLY A 115 -68.09 34.27 31.99
CA GLY A 115 -66.67 33.92 32.22
C GLY A 115 -66.20 32.78 31.32
N THR A 116 -67.03 31.75 31.15
CA THR A 116 -66.75 30.62 30.24
C THR A 116 -66.66 31.08 28.79
N LEU A 117 -67.58 31.94 28.34
CA LEU A 117 -67.57 32.52 27.00
C LEU A 117 -66.31 33.35 26.74
N SER A 118 -65.88 34.16 27.72
CA SER A 118 -64.62 34.91 27.61
C SER A 118 -63.42 33.99 27.45
N SER A 119 -63.34 32.91 28.23
CA SER A 119 -62.25 31.93 28.10
C SER A 119 -62.27 31.21 26.75
N ILE A 120 -63.45 30.92 26.20
CA ILE A 120 -63.59 30.32 24.86
C ILE A 120 -63.11 31.31 23.78
N ASP A 121 -63.42 32.60 23.92
CA ASP A 121 -62.92 33.62 23.00
C ASP A 121 -61.39 33.69 23.00
N ASP A 122 -60.76 33.73 24.18
CA ASP A 122 -59.30 33.72 24.33
C ASP A 122 -58.67 32.48 23.66
N GLN A 123 -59.25 31.30 23.89
CA GLN A 123 -58.80 30.06 23.25
C GLN A 123 -58.96 30.10 21.73
N THR A 124 -60.06 30.67 21.24
CA THR A 124 -60.33 30.81 19.80
C THR A 124 -59.33 31.75 19.14
N GLN A 125 -58.97 32.86 19.81
CA GLN A 125 -57.94 33.78 19.33
C GLN A 125 -56.55 33.12 19.29
N GLN A 126 -56.18 32.37 20.34
CA GLN A 126 -54.93 31.61 20.37
C GLN A 126 -54.88 30.56 19.25
N LEU A 127 -55.99 29.87 19.00
CA LEU A 127 -56.10 28.89 17.92
C LEU A 127 -55.93 29.56 16.55
N ALA A 128 -56.53 30.73 16.34
CA ALA A 128 -56.38 31.49 15.11
C ALA A 128 -54.93 31.95 14.88
N GLN A 129 -54.24 32.40 15.93
CA GLN A 129 -52.82 32.76 15.85
C GLN A 129 -51.94 31.55 15.54
N THR A 130 -52.16 30.44 16.25
CA THR A 130 -51.43 29.19 16.02
C THR A 130 -51.63 28.68 14.59
N SER A 131 -52.86 28.75 14.08
CA SER A 131 -53.18 28.39 12.69
C SER A 131 -52.42 29.24 11.67
N LYS A 132 -52.28 30.55 11.90
CA LYS A 132 -51.44 31.42 11.05
C LYS A 132 -49.97 31.00 11.06
N VAL A 133 -49.41 30.66 12.22
CA VAL A 133 -48.03 30.18 12.34
C VAL A 133 -47.84 28.85 11.61
N VAL A 134 -48.80 27.93 11.75
CA VAL A 134 -48.76 26.64 11.04
C VAL A 134 -48.81 26.85 9.53
N LYS A 135 -49.68 27.74 9.04
CA LYS A 135 -49.75 28.11 7.62
C LYS A 135 -48.40 28.59 7.09
N GLU A 136 -47.72 29.48 7.82
CA GLU A 136 -46.41 29.98 7.42
C GLU A 136 -45.36 28.87 7.38
N ARG A 137 -45.33 27.99 8.39
CA ARG A 137 -44.42 26.83 8.39
C ARG A 137 -44.67 25.88 7.22
N VAL A 138 -45.93 25.66 6.84
CA VAL A 138 -46.28 24.83 5.68
C VAL A 138 -45.74 25.44 4.39
N ASN A 139 -45.83 26.76 4.21
CA ASN A 139 -45.25 27.43 3.06
C ASN A 139 -43.73 27.25 2.99
N ILE A 140 -43.03 27.41 4.11
CA ILE A 140 -41.57 27.20 4.20
C ILE A 140 -41.22 25.76 3.82
N VAL A 141 -41.95 24.76 4.34
CA VAL A 141 -41.72 23.35 4.01
C VAL A 141 -41.96 23.08 2.52
N LEU A 142 -42.97 23.73 1.92
CA LEU A 142 -43.25 23.61 0.48
C LEU A 142 -42.11 24.19 -0.37
N GLU A 143 -41.62 25.40 -0.05
CA GLU A 143 -40.47 26.00 -0.73
C GLU A 143 -39.21 25.14 -0.60
N HIS A 144 -38.95 24.62 0.61
CA HIS A 144 -37.82 23.73 0.83
C HIS A 144 -37.94 22.42 0.03
N SER A 145 -39.14 21.84 -0.02
CA SER A 145 -39.42 20.63 -0.79
C SER A 145 -39.20 20.85 -2.28
N HIS A 146 -39.59 22.02 -2.81
CA HIS A 146 -39.30 22.40 -4.20
C HIS A 146 -37.79 22.47 -4.46
N SER A 147 -37.03 23.12 -3.57
CA SER A 147 -35.57 23.20 -3.68
C SER A 147 -34.89 21.83 -3.64
N VAL A 148 -35.34 20.94 -2.76
CA VAL A 148 -34.85 19.56 -2.69
C VAL A 148 -35.15 18.80 -3.98
N TYR A 149 -36.34 18.97 -4.55
CA TYR A 149 -36.72 18.36 -5.81
C TYR A 149 -35.81 18.83 -6.97
N GLU A 150 -35.59 20.14 -7.11
CA GLU A 150 -34.69 20.68 -8.14
C GLU A 150 -33.25 20.17 -7.97
N ARG A 151 -32.75 20.08 -6.73
CA ARG A 151 -31.43 19.50 -6.45
C ARG A 151 -31.38 18.01 -6.82
N SER A 152 -32.46 17.28 -6.59
CA SER A 152 -32.54 15.85 -6.92
C SER A 152 -32.48 15.62 -8.44
N LEU A 153 -33.10 16.50 -9.24
CA LEU A 153 -32.95 16.49 -10.70
C LEU A 153 -31.49 16.72 -11.13
N LYS A 154 -30.82 17.74 -10.58
CA LYS A 154 -29.40 18.01 -10.89
C LYS A 154 -28.48 16.85 -10.50
N ILE A 155 -28.79 16.16 -9.40
CA ILE A 155 -28.05 14.95 -8.99
C ILE A 155 -28.28 13.85 -10.01
N ALA A 156 -29.51 13.63 -10.48
CA ALA A 156 -29.79 12.63 -11.51
C ALA A 156 -29.02 12.91 -12.81
N ASP A 157 -28.97 14.18 -13.24
CA ASP A 157 -28.17 14.59 -14.40
C ASP A 157 -26.67 14.30 -14.18
N SER A 158 -26.15 14.64 -13.00
CA SER A 158 -24.74 14.38 -12.64
C SER A 158 -24.42 12.86 -12.60
N GLN A 159 -25.37 12.03 -12.16
CA GLN A 159 -25.22 10.56 -12.16
C GLN A 159 -25.17 10.00 -13.58
N MET A 160 -25.98 10.55 -14.50
CA MET A 160 -25.94 10.18 -15.92
C MET A 160 -24.59 10.53 -16.55
N GLU A 161 -24.07 11.72 -16.28
CA GLU A 161 -22.74 12.14 -16.75
C GLU A 161 -21.62 11.22 -16.22
N LEU A 162 -21.68 10.87 -14.94
CA LEU A 162 -20.72 9.95 -14.33
C LEU A 162 -20.77 8.55 -14.97
N GLN A 163 -21.97 8.02 -15.21
CA GLN A 163 -22.15 6.73 -15.87
C GLN A 163 -21.56 6.74 -17.29
N ASN A 164 -21.82 7.80 -18.05
CA ASN A 164 -21.22 7.97 -19.38
C ASN A 164 -19.68 8.06 -19.31
N GLY A 165 -19.15 8.78 -18.30
CA GLY A 165 -17.72 8.85 -18.03
C GLY A 165 -17.10 7.48 -17.71
N GLN A 166 -17.80 6.65 -16.93
CA GLN A 166 -17.38 5.29 -16.61
C GLN A 166 -17.36 4.38 -17.84
N ILE A 167 -18.39 4.44 -18.70
CA ILE A 167 -18.43 3.69 -19.96
C ILE A 167 -17.24 4.07 -20.83
N LYS A 168 -17.02 5.37 -21.05
CA LYS A 168 -15.89 5.88 -21.85
C LYS A 168 -14.54 5.48 -21.27
N MET A 169 -14.41 5.45 -19.95
CA MET A 169 -13.18 5.00 -19.29
C MET A 169 -12.95 3.49 -19.52
N SER A 170 -14.01 2.68 -19.42
CA SER A 170 -13.94 1.24 -19.71
C SER A 170 -13.47 0.98 -21.14
N GLU A 171 -14.06 1.66 -22.12
CA GLU A 171 -13.66 1.56 -23.53
C GLU A 171 -12.18 1.87 -23.72
N ARG A 172 -11.68 2.95 -23.11
CA ARG A 172 -10.25 3.32 -23.19
C ARG A 172 -9.32 2.32 -22.50
N ILE A 173 -9.78 1.69 -21.41
CA ILE A 173 -9.00 0.64 -20.74
C ILE A 173 -8.95 -0.60 -21.63
N ASP A 174 -10.06 -0.99 -22.25
CA ASP A 174 -10.13 -2.13 -23.16
C ASP A 174 -9.23 -1.91 -24.39
N GLU A 175 -9.26 -0.71 -24.98
CA GLU A 175 -8.34 -0.29 -26.06
C GLU A 175 -6.87 -0.38 -25.62
N GLY A 176 -6.53 0.18 -24.45
CA GLY A 176 -5.17 0.12 -23.90
C GLY A 176 -4.71 -1.32 -23.64
N MET A 177 -5.61 -2.19 -23.17
CA MET A 177 -5.34 -3.59 -22.92
C MET A 177 -5.10 -4.36 -24.22
N MET A 178 -5.86 -4.08 -25.28
CA MET A 178 -5.61 -4.64 -26.61
C MET A 178 -4.22 -4.26 -27.13
N MET A 179 -3.85 -2.97 -27.05
CA MET A 179 -2.53 -2.50 -27.50
C MET A 179 -1.37 -3.15 -26.71
N LEU A 180 -1.55 -3.32 -25.39
CA LEU A 180 -0.58 -4.00 -24.54
C LEU A 180 -0.44 -5.48 -24.91
N ASN A 181 -1.57 -6.16 -25.14
CA ASN A 181 -1.56 -7.56 -25.54
C ASN A 181 -0.88 -7.76 -26.91
N GLU A 182 -1.16 -6.89 -27.88
CA GLU A 182 -0.49 -6.89 -29.18
C GLU A 182 1.02 -6.69 -29.04
N SER A 183 1.43 -5.72 -28.21
CA SER A 183 2.85 -5.45 -27.92
C SER A 183 3.52 -6.66 -27.23
N ALA A 184 2.82 -7.34 -26.32
CA ALA A 184 3.33 -8.53 -25.63
C ALA A 184 3.50 -9.72 -26.59
N ILE A 185 2.57 -9.93 -27.53
CA ILE A 185 2.68 -10.95 -28.58
C ILE A 185 3.91 -10.65 -29.45
N LYS A 186 4.03 -9.42 -29.96
CA LYS A 186 5.15 -9.01 -30.80
C LYS A 186 6.50 -9.17 -30.09
N LEU A 187 6.59 -8.76 -28.82
CA LEU A 187 7.80 -8.95 -28.01
C LEU A 187 8.12 -10.45 -27.83
N GLY A 188 7.11 -11.29 -27.63
CA GLY A 188 7.28 -12.75 -27.57
C GLY A 188 7.84 -13.34 -28.87
N GLU A 189 7.36 -12.86 -30.03
CA GLU A 189 7.89 -13.24 -31.35
C GLU A 189 9.34 -12.80 -31.53
N GLU A 190 9.68 -11.55 -31.20
CA GLU A 190 11.05 -11.02 -31.25
C GLU A 190 12.00 -11.80 -30.32
N MET A 191 11.57 -12.12 -29.10
CA MET A 191 12.33 -12.94 -28.15
C MET A 191 12.60 -14.35 -28.68
N ASN A 192 11.61 -14.97 -29.34
CA ASN A 192 11.80 -16.27 -29.99
C ASN A 192 12.79 -16.18 -31.16
N SER A 193 12.74 -15.11 -31.96
CA SER A 193 13.73 -14.86 -33.02
C SER A 193 15.14 -14.74 -32.44
N LEU A 194 15.31 -13.93 -31.40
CA LEU A 194 16.60 -13.75 -30.73
C LEU A 194 17.14 -15.05 -30.14
N LYS A 195 16.27 -15.87 -29.54
CA LYS A 195 16.63 -17.21 -29.06
C LYS A 195 17.15 -18.08 -30.19
N ASN A 196 16.49 -18.08 -31.35
CA ASN A 196 16.93 -18.86 -32.51
C ASN A 196 18.28 -18.36 -33.05
N GLU A 197 18.49 -17.04 -33.12
CA GLU A 197 19.78 -16.45 -33.49
C GLU A 197 20.89 -16.84 -32.51
N ALA A 198 20.63 -16.81 -31.20
CA ALA A 198 21.58 -17.24 -30.18
C ALA A 198 21.99 -18.72 -30.32
N VAL A 199 21.05 -19.60 -30.68
CA VAL A 199 21.33 -21.03 -30.96
C VAL A 199 22.24 -21.18 -32.18
N GLU A 200 22.03 -20.42 -33.26
CA GLU A 200 22.93 -20.46 -34.42
C GLU A 200 24.33 -19.88 -34.08
N ILE A 201 24.42 -18.84 -33.24
CA ILE A 201 25.71 -18.34 -32.74
C ILE A 201 26.44 -19.41 -31.93
N GLU A 202 25.76 -20.11 -31.02
CA GLU A 202 26.35 -21.19 -30.21
C GLU A 202 26.92 -22.30 -31.11
N LYS A 203 26.19 -22.67 -32.16
CA LYS A 203 26.63 -23.66 -33.15
C LYS A 203 27.86 -23.20 -33.93
N GLU A 204 27.94 -21.93 -34.34
CA GLU A 204 29.15 -21.38 -34.98
C GLU A 204 30.34 -21.31 -34.01
N ILE A 205 30.11 -20.96 -32.73
CA ILE A 205 31.14 -21.03 -31.68
C ILE A 205 31.66 -22.46 -31.55
N GLY A 206 30.78 -23.46 -31.56
CA GLY A 206 31.15 -24.88 -31.56
C GLY A 206 32.06 -25.24 -32.73
N LYS A 207 31.70 -24.86 -33.97
CA LYS A 207 32.54 -25.09 -35.16
C LYS A 207 33.92 -24.44 -35.06
N VAL A 208 33.98 -23.20 -34.57
CA VAL A 208 35.25 -22.48 -34.36
C VAL A 208 36.08 -23.18 -33.27
N GLY A 209 35.44 -23.61 -32.17
CA GLY A 209 36.07 -24.39 -31.11
C GLY A 209 36.68 -25.69 -31.61
N ASP A 210 35.95 -26.44 -32.43
CA ASP A 210 36.42 -27.69 -33.04
C ASP A 210 37.61 -27.44 -33.98
N ALA A 211 37.53 -26.41 -34.84
CA ALA A 211 38.61 -26.03 -35.74
C ALA A 211 39.86 -25.59 -34.97
N MET A 212 39.69 -24.82 -33.89
CA MET A 212 40.77 -24.38 -33.02
C MET A 212 41.41 -25.57 -32.30
N SER A 213 40.61 -26.51 -31.78
CA SER A 213 41.08 -27.77 -31.18
C SER A 213 41.92 -28.59 -32.17
N MET A 214 41.45 -28.74 -33.42
CA MET A 214 42.19 -29.46 -34.46
C MET A 214 43.52 -28.79 -34.81
N LYS A 215 43.54 -27.45 -34.91
CA LYS A 215 44.79 -26.70 -35.13
C LYS A 215 45.74 -26.79 -33.94
N MET A 216 45.23 -26.75 -32.71
CA MET A 216 46.02 -26.88 -31.49
C MET A 216 46.66 -28.27 -31.39
N ASN A 217 45.90 -29.34 -31.68
CA ASN A 217 46.41 -30.70 -31.76
C ASN A 217 47.51 -30.84 -32.82
N THR A 218 47.34 -30.19 -33.98
CA THR A 218 48.37 -30.15 -35.03
C THR A 218 49.63 -29.44 -34.57
N LEU A 219 49.48 -28.30 -33.88
CA LEU A 219 50.60 -27.53 -33.35
C LEU A 219 51.35 -28.31 -32.26
N GLN A 220 50.62 -28.93 -31.33
CA GLN A 220 51.18 -29.80 -30.30
C GLN A 220 51.94 -30.98 -30.92
N SER A 221 51.37 -31.64 -31.93
CA SER A 221 52.05 -32.72 -32.65
C SER A 221 53.36 -32.24 -33.28
N LYS A 222 53.36 -31.06 -33.93
CA LYS A 222 54.59 -30.47 -34.48
C LYS A 222 55.60 -30.10 -33.39
N ALA A 223 55.16 -29.56 -32.27
CA ALA A 223 56.01 -29.25 -31.12
C ALA A 223 56.70 -30.52 -30.57
N ASN A 224 55.94 -31.62 -30.40
CA ASN A 224 56.49 -32.92 -29.98
C ASN A 224 57.52 -33.47 -31.00
N VAL A 225 57.29 -33.29 -32.30
CA VAL A 225 58.28 -33.67 -33.34
C VAL A 225 59.55 -32.85 -33.21
N ILE A 226 59.45 -31.54 -32.98
CA ILE A 226 60.61 -30.67 -32.77
C ILE A 226 61.36 -31.08 -31.50
N GLU A 227 60.66 -31.35 -30.40
CA GLU A 227 61.23 -31.85 -29.15
C GLU A 227 62.06 -33.11 -29.39
N ASN A 228 61.48 -34.12 -30.06
CA ASN A 228 62.14 -35.39 -30.34
C ASN A 228 63.37 -35.23 -31.26
N ILE A 229 63.28 -34.38 -32.31
CA ILE A 229 64.42 -34.07 -33.19
C ILE A 229 65.52 -33.33 -32.40
N THR A 230 65.15 -32.40 -31.53
CA THR A 230 66.08 -31.61 -30.74
C THR A 230 66.81 -32.48 -29.73
N GLU A 231 66.10 -33.38 -29.04
CA GLU A 231 66.67 -34.38 -28.14
C GLU A 231 67.65 -35.31 -28.87
N THR A 232 67.24 -35.82 -30.05
CA THR A 232 68.09 -36.69 -30.88
C THR A 232 69.35 -35.96 -31.37
N SER A 233 69.23 -34.68 -31.77
CA SER A 233 70.34 -33.87 -32.23
C SER A 233 71.32 -33.54 -31.09
N LEU A 234 70.82 -33.17 -29.92
CA LEU A 234 71.62 -32.94 -28.71
C LEU A 234 72.40 -34.20 -28.30
N ASN A 235 71.76 -35.37 -28.33
CA ASN A 235 72.44 -36.64 -28.07
C ASN A 235 73.55 -36.93 -29.08
N ARG A 236 73.33 -36.66 -30.37
CA ARG A 236 74.38 -36.81 -31.40
C ARG A 236 75.52 -35.82 -31.21
N GLN A 237 75.23 -34.56 -30.87
CA GLN A 237 76.27 -33.56 -30.58
C GLN A 237 77.09 -33.96 -29.34
N LYS A 238 76.46 -34.52 -28.31
CA LYS A 238 77.16 -35.05 -27.12
C LYS A 238 78.12 -36.18 -27.48
N GLN A 239 77.68 -37.17 -28.27
CA GLN A 239 78.55 -38.25 -28.77
C GLN A 239 79.71 -37.72 -29.62
N LEU A 240 79.46 -36.70 -30.45
CA LEU A 240 80.50 -36.10 -31.28
C LEU A 240 81.58 -35.43 -30.40
N ILE A 241 81.18 -34.67 -29.37
CA ILE A 241 82.10 -34.04 -28.43
C ILE A 241 82.91 -35.08 -27.66
N GLU A 242 82.29 -36.17 -27.20
CA GLU A 242 83.00 -37.29 -26.56
C GLU A 242 84.04 -37.91 -27.53
N SER A 243 83.67 -38.12 -28.80
CA SER A 243 84.60 -38.66 -29.81
C SER A 243 85.77 -37.71 -30.13
N GLN A 244 85.52 -36.40 -30.18
CA GLN A 244 86.55 -35.38 -30.40
C GLN A 244 87.49 -35.28 -29.20
N SER A 245 86.97 -35.41 -27.98
CA SER A 245 87.77 -35.46 -26.75
C SER A 245 88.74 -36.65 -26.77
N SER A 246 88.28 -37.85 -27.14
CA SER A 246 89.14 -39.02 -27.28
C SER A 246 90.19 -38.85 -28.39
N ALA A 247 89.84 -38.24 -29.52
CA ALA A 247 90.80 -37.95 -30.59
C ALA A 247 91.88 -36.95 -30.15
N LEU A 248 91.53 -35.96 -29.32
CA LEU A 248 92.47 -35.01 -28.75
C LEU A 248 93.47 -35.69 -27.80
N GLU A 249 93.00 -36.64 -27.00
CA GLU A 249 93.83 -37.46 -26.10
C GLU A 249 94.85 -38.32 -26.87
N VAL A 250 94.40 -38.90 -28.00
CA VAL A 250 95.28 -39.62 -28.95
C VAL A 250 96.31 -38.66 -29.57
N LEU A 251 95.91 -37.46 -29.99
CA LEU A 251 96.83 -36.46 -30.55
C LEU A 251 97.89 -35.98 -29.55
N GLN A 252 97.53 -35.81 -28.28
CA GLN A 252 98.49 -35.50 -27.21
C GLN A 252 99.51 -36.64 -27.04
N THR A 253 99.05 -37.89 -27.16
CA THR A 253 99.93 -39.07 -27.10
C THR A 253 100.92 -39.11 -28.27
N VAL A 254 100.47 -38.80 -29.49
CA VAL A 254 101.31 -38.70 -30.70
C VAL A 254 102.33 -37.56 -30.60
N THR A 255 101.91 -36.39 -30.09
CA THR A 255 102.79 -35.23 -29.89
C THR A 255 103.91 -35.53 -28.89
N ARG A 256 103.59 -36.27 -27.82
CA ARG A 256 104.57 -36.76 -26.84
C ARG A 256 105.55 -37.74 -27.49
N PHE A 257 105.05 -38.64 -28.34
CA PHE A 257 105.87 -39.62 -29.06
C PHE A 257 106.86 -38.94 -30.04
N GLN A 258 106.38 -37.95 -30.82
CA GLN A 258 107.23 -37.18 -31.74
C GLN A 258 108.32 -36.38 -31.02
N SER A 259 107.99 -35.78 -29.87
CA SER A 259 108.96 -35.01 -29.07
C SER A 259 110.10 -35.91 -28.55
N GLN A 260 109.79 -37.16 -28.20
CA GLN A 260 110.77 -38.13 -27.71
C GLN A 260 111.68 -38.67 -28.82
N ALA A 261 111.15 -38.91 -30.02
CA ALA A 261 111.94 -39.34 -31.18
C ALA A 261 112.90 -38.24 -31.70
N LEU A 262 112.51 -36.96 -31.59
CA LEU A 262 113.34 -35.82 -31.99
C LEU A 262 114.57 -35.64 -31.08
N GLU A 263 114.42 -35.90 -29.78
CA GLU A 263 115.52 -35.82 -28.82
C GLU A 263 116.52 -36.98 -29.00
N GLU A 264 116.05 -38.18 -29.35
CA GLU A 264 116.91 -39.32 -29.69
C GLU A 264 117.70 -39.12 -31.00
N SER A 265 117.09 -38.47 -32.01
CA SER A 265 117.78 -38.08 -33.25
C SER A 265 118.88 -37.05 -33.00
N ARG A 266 118.63 -36.11 -32.09
CA ARG A 266 119.58 -35.04 -31.72
C ARG A 266 120.81 -35.57 -30.97
N GLY A 267 120.62 -36.56 -30.10
CA GLY A 267 121.72 -37.27 -29.43
C GLY A 267 122.62 -38.06 -30.39
N SER A 268 122.04 -38.68 -31.41
CA SER A 268 122.80 -39.43 -32.43
C SER A 268 123.65 -38.53 -33.33
N LEU A 269 123.17 -37.31 -33.63
CA LEU A 269 123.87 -36.33 -34.48
C LEU A 269 125.09 -35.71 -33.77
N GLN A 270 125.05 -35.55 -32.45
CA GLN A 270 126.20 -35.07 -31.65
C GLN A 270 127.34 -36.09 -31.58
N GLN A 271 127.04 -37.40 -31.55
CA GLN A 271 128.07 -38.44 -31.62
C GLN A 271 128.81 -38.43 -32.97
N LEU A 272 128.10 -38.20 -34.08
CA LEU A 272 128.69 -38.16 -35.43
C LEU A 272 129.67 -36.98 -35.62
N ILE A 273 129.35 -35.81 -35.05
CA ILE A 273 130.19 -34.62 -35.13
C ILE A 273 131.51 -34.82 -34.35
N SER A 274 131.48 -35.52 -33.22
CA SER A 274 132.68 -35.83 -32.43
C SER A 274 133.64 -36.79 -33.16
N LEU A 275 133.10 -37.74 -33.93
CA LEU A 275 133.88 -38.72 -34.67
C LEU A 275 134.58 -38.09 -35.90
N GLY A 276 133.90 -37.16 -36.57
CA GLY A 276 134.46 -36.44 -37.72
C GLY A 276 135.62 -35.49 -37.36
N HIS A 277 135.60 -34.90 -36.17
CA HIS A 277 136.68 -34.01 -35.73
C HIS A 277 137.97 -34.78 -35.40
N SER A 278 137.85 -35.98 -34.83
CA SER A 278 138.98 -36.84 -34.48
C SER A 278 139.75 -37.36 -35.71
N GLN A 279 139.07 -37.69 -36.81
CA GLN A 279 139.73 -38.21 -38.02
C GLN A 279 140.41 -37.13 -38.87
N GLN A 280 139.93 -35.88 -38.82
CA GLN A 280 140.52 -34.76 -39.55
C GLN A 280 141.91 -34.35 -39.01
N GLN A 281 142.11 -34.50 -37.69
CA GLN A 281 143.35 -34.08 -37.02
C GLN A 281 144.51 -35.07 -37.20
N GLU A 282 144.21 -36.36 -37.40
CA GLU A 282 145.21 -37.42 -37.62
C GLU A 282 145.82 -37.35 -39.04
N LEU A 283 145.05 -36.92 -40.04
CA LEU A 283 145.51 -36.76 -41.43
C LEU A 283 146.45 -35.56 -41.61
N ILE A 284 146.25 -34.48 -40.85
CA ILE A 284 147.12 -33.28 -40.90
C ILE A 284 148.51 -33.59 -40.30
N GLN A 285 148.58 -34.37 -39.21
CA GLN A 285 149.85 -34.78 -38.60
C GLN A 285 150.71 -35.67 -39.52
N ARG A 286 150.10 -36.58 -40.29
CA ARG A 286 150.85 -37.43 -41.24
C ARG A 286 151.43 -36.65 -42.42
N GLN A 287 150.83 -35.53 -42.79
CA GLN A 287 151.25 -34.73 -43.95
C GLN A 287 152.44 -33.80 -43.63
N GLU A 288 152.58 -33.37 -42.37
CA GLU A 288 153.74 -32.57 -41.89
C GLU A 288 155.01 -33.41 -41.68
N GLN A 289 154.86 -34.69 -41.33
CA GLN A 289 156.00 -35.61 -41.13
C GLN A 289 156.69 -36.00 -42.45
N LEU A 290 155.94 -36.06 -43.56
CA LEU A 290 156.49 -36.42 -44.87
C LEU A 290 157.27 -35.27 -45.52
N LYS A 291 156.88 -34.01 -45.24
CA LYS A 291 157.52 -32.81 -45.79
C LYS A 291 158.89 -32.54 -45.16
N LYS A 292 159.03 -32.80 -43.85
CA LYS A 292 160.28 -32.63 -43.11
C LYS A 292 161.39 -33.61 -43.52
N SER A 293 161.02 -34.86 -43.83
CA SER A 293 162.00 -35.87 -44.26
C SER A 293 162.51 -35.70 -45.70
N HIS A 294 161.82 -34.90 -46.52
CA HIS A 294 162.21 -34.60 -47.91
C HIS A 294 163.26 -33.47 -47.97
N ASP A 295 163.17 -32.48 -47.07
CA ASP A 295 164.08 -31.32 -47.05
C ASP A 295 165.47 -31.68 -46.48
N ASP A 296 165.55 -32.59 -45.49
CA ASP A 296 166.81 -33.06 -44.89
C ASP A 296 167.66 -33.95 -45.85
N LEU A 297 167.05 -34.52 -46.90
CA LEU A 297 167.73 -35.39 -47.87
C LEU A 297 168.40 -34.59 -49.01
N VAL A 298 167.83 -33.42 -49.35
CA VAL A 298 168.37 -32.53 -50.39
C VAL A 298 169.61 -31.78 -49.88
N GLU A 299 169.65 -31.44 -48.59
CA GLU A 299 170.77 -30.72 -47.95
C GLU A 299 172.02 -31.61 -47.79
N ASN A 300 171.87 -32.91 -47.53
CA ASN A 300 172.99 -33.88 -47.44
C ASN A 300 173.67 -34.19 -48.79
N SER A 301 172.98 -33.98 -49.91
CA SER A 301 173.55 -34.23 -51.25
C SER A 301 174.43 -33.06 -51.75
N LYS A 302 174.24 -31.86 -51.18
CA LYS A 302 174.93 -30.63 -51.59
C LYS A 302 176.32 -30.48 -50.98
N THR A 303 176.61 -31.18 -49.88
CA THR A 303 177.88 -31.13 -49.13
C THR A 303 178.97 -32.08 -49.62
N ILE A 304 178.65 -33.04 -50.51
CA ILE A 304 179.64 -34.01 -51.04
C ILE A 304 180.16 -33.62 -52.43
N LEU A 305 179.60 -32.59 -53.09
CA LEU A 305 180.04 -32.12 -54.41
C LEU A 305 181.07 -30.96 -54.40
N ASP A 306 181.53 -30.50 -53.23
CA ASP A 306 182.53 -29.42 -53.10
C ASP A 306 183.98 -29.91 -52.85
N ALA A 307 184.22 -31.22 -52.93
CA ALA A 307 185.57 -31.77 -52.92
C ALA A 307 185.78 -32.74 -54.10
N GLN A 308 186.46 -32.22 -55.13
CA GLN A 308 187.22 -32.94 -56.16
C GLN A 308 186.43 -33.51 -57.35
N ILE A 309 186.26 -32.70 -58.40
CA ILE A 309 186.82 -33.02 -59.73
C ILE A 309 187.47 -31.76 -60.32
N LEU A 310 188.80 -31.67 -60.16
CA LEU A 310 189.73 -31.18 -61.18
C LEU A 310 189.51 -32.04 -62.45
N THR A 311 189.49 -31.43 -63.64
CA THR A 311 189.39 -32.06 -64.98
C THR A 311 188.06 -32.75 -65.30
N ILE A 312 187.29 -32.46 -66.35
CA ILE A 312 187.59 -31.87 -67.66
C ILE A 312 186.24 -31.68 -68.41
N VAL A 313 186.14 -30.59 -69.18
CA VAL A 313 185.31 -30.42 -70.39
C VAL A 313 183.80 -30.09 -70.20
N CYS A 314 183.57 -28.78 -70.16
CA CYS A 314 182.55 -28.04 -70.93
C CYS A 314 182.87 -28.11 -72.45
N PRO A 315 182.02 -27.69 -73.43
CA PRO A 315 180.71 -27.05 -73.31
C PRO A 315 179.70 -27.41 -74.45
N MET A 316 178.58 -26.66 -74.47
CA MET A 316 177.75 -26.29 -75.65
C MET A 316 176.81 -27.34 -76.28
N ASN A 317 175.51 -27.10 -76.04
CA ASN A 317 174.49 -26.79 -77.06
C ASN A 317 174.43 -27.66 -78.35
N LYS A 318 173.34 -28.44 -78.52
CA LYS A 318 172.51 -28.53 -79.76
C LYS A 318 171.41 -29.62 -79.67
N SER A 319 170.20 -29.22 -80.08
CA SER A 319 169.23 -29.97 -80.91
C SER A 319 168.56 -31.27 -80.40
N THR A 320 167.25 -31.38 -80.72
CA THR A 320 166.43 -32.63 -80.94
C THR A 320 166.08 -33.48 -79.70
N ARG A 321 164.97 -34.23 -79.56
CA ARG A 321 163.98 -34.91 -80.44
C ARG A 321 162.85 -35.55 -79.57
N LEU A 322 161.66 -35.81 -80.17
CA LEU A 322 160.71 -36.95 -79.93
C LEU A 322 160.02 -37.07 -78.53
N GLN A 323 158.80 -37.61 -78.29
CA GLN A 323 157.69 -38.20 -79.05
C GLN A 323 156.51 -38.48 -78.07
N SER A 324 155.25 -38.48 -78.55
CA SER A 324 154.11 -39.44 -78.36
C SER A 324 153.99 -40.30 -77.06
N SER A 325 152.84 -40.75 -76.50
CA SER A 325 151.41 -40.91 -76.88
C SER A 325 150.66 -41.80 -75.85
N LEU A 326 149.33 -42.01 -76.08
CA LEU A 326 148.36 -43.02 -75.56
C LEU A 326 147.72 -42.75 -74.18
N GLY A 327 146.43 -43.02 -73.91
CA GLY A 327 145.30 -43.60 -74.68
C GLY A 327 144.19 -44.15 -73.73
N ASP A 328 142.93 -43.89 -74.08
CA ASP A 328 141.70 -44.73 -74.01
C ASP A 328 141.08 -45.38 -72.72
N THR A 329 139.82 -44.96 -72.45
CA THR A 329 138.51 -45.70 -72.42
C THR A 329 138.11 -46.75 -71.34
N ILE A 330 136.85 -46.65 -70.84
CA ILE A 330 135.75 -47.68 -70.68
C ILE A 330 134.99 -47.71 -69.31
N TYR A 331 133.66 -47.48 -69.40
CA TYR A 331 132.42 -48.02 -68.73
C TYR A 331 132.37 -48.64 -67.31
N VAL A 332 131.23 -48.41 -66.59
CA VAL A 332 130.07 -49.33 -66.32
C VAL A 332 129.27 -48.89 -65.06
N THR A 333 127.95 -49.10 -65.12
CA THR A 333 126.82 -48.97 -64.15
C THR A 333 126.75 -49.99 -62.98
N ALA A 334 126.11 -49.64 -61.85
CA ALA A 334 125.19 -50.47 -60.98
C ALA A 334 124.96 -49.75 -59.62
N ALA A 335 123.74 -49.41 -59.15
CA ALA A 335 122.70 -50.26 -58.52
C ALA A 335 123.23 -51.02 -57.28
N ALA A 336 122.58 -51.19 -56.12
CA ALA A 336 121.35 -50.79 -55.43
C ALA A 336 121.40 -51.50 -54.04
N VAL A 337 120.61 -51.09 -53.03
CA VAL A 337 119.95 -51.90 -51.95
C VAL A 337 119.43 -50.89 -50.89
N TYR A 338 118.13 -50.60 -50.73
CA TYR A 338 116.98 -51.34 -50.14
C TYR A 338 116.98 -51.51 -48.61
N SER A 339 115.97 -50.90 -47.95
CA SER A 339 114.95 -51.50 -47.05
C SER A 339 114.34 -50.36 -46.19
N MET A 340 113.08 -49.92 -46.35
CA MET A 340 111.81 -50.55 -45.96
C MET A 340 111.78 -50.96 -44.47
N ILE A 341 110.87 -50.37 -43.65
CA ILE A 341 109.95 -50.99 -42.66
C ILE A 341 109.40 -50.02 -41.56
N ILE A 342 108.05 -49.87 -41.51
CA ILE A 342 107.12 -49.94 -40.33
C ILE A 342 107.25 -48.83 -39.23
N THR A 343 106.23 -48.14 -38.69
CA THR A 343 104.74 -48.18 -38.64
C THR A 343 104.21 -46.84 -38.09
N LEU A 344 102.93 -46.58 -38.38
CA LEU A 344 101.98 -45.65 -37.72
C LEU A 344 102.12 -44.15 -38.00
#